data_AF-A0A2V6XEW3-F1
#
_entry.id   AF-A0A2V6XEW3-F1
#
_cell.length_a   1.000
_cell.length_b   1.000
_cell.length_c   1.000
_cell.angle_alpha   90.00
_cell.angle_beta   90.00
_cell.angle_gamma   90.00
#
_symmetry.space_group_name_H-M   'P 1'
#
loop_
_entity.id
_entity.type
_entity.pdbx_description
1 polymer ?
#
loop_
_entity_poly.entity_id
_entity_poly.type
_entity_poly.pdbx_seq_one_letter_code
_entity_poly.pdbx_strand_id
1 'polypeptide(L)' 'MSNDAANSRDRKTSGSPSEDESRLITVGYSARGRLLVVCHVERGPATRLISARRATARERTRHEG' A
#
# COMPACT_ATOMS: atom_id res chain seq x y z
N MET A 1 35.98 20.01 -6.68
CA MET A 1 35.02 19.29 -7.56
C MET A 1 33.98 18.65 -6.65
N SER A 2 32.86 19.35 -6.52
CA SER A 2 31.73 18.98 -5.68
C SER A 2 30.88 17.91 -6.37
N ASN A 3 30.45 16.88 -5.65
CA ASN A 3 29.32 16.05 -6.06
C ASN A 3 28.24 16.15 -4.97
N ASP A 4 27.43 17.19 -5.10
CA ASP A 4 26.06 17.22 -4.62
C ASP A 4 25.24 16.18 -5.42
N ALA A 5 24.57 15.26 -4.74
CA ALA A 5 23.23 14.81 -5.10
C ALA A 5 22.76 13.72 -4.13
N ALA A 6 22.11 14.20 -3.06
CA ALA A 6 20.90 13.64 -2.47
C ALA A 6 20.44 12.24 -2.97
N ASN A 7 20.59 11.24 -2.12
CA ASN A 7 19.50 10.26 -1.94
C ASN A 7 19.37 9.85 -0.48
N SER A 8 19.26 10.85 0.40
CA SER A 8 18.67 10.66 1.72
C SER A 8 17.16 10.72 1.56
N ARG A 9 16.50 9.56 1.61
CA ARG A 9 15.06 9.46 1.90
C ARG A 9 14.69 8.04 2.34
N ASP A 10 15.46 7.48 3.27
CA ASP A 10 14.91 6.46 4.16
C ASP A 10 14.02 7.18 5.19
N ARG A 11 12.80 7.50 4.76
CA ARG A 11 11.78 8.08 5.65
C ARG A 11 11.21 6.93 6.46
N LYS A 12 11.99 6.44 7.43
CA LYS A 12 11.54 5.47 8.41
C LYS A 12 10.47 6.15 9.27
N THR A 13 9.22 6.09 8.82
CA THR A 13 8.06 6.54 9.57
C THR A 13 8.03 5.76 10.88
N SER A 14 8.33 6.44 11.99
CA SER A 14 8.08 6.00 13.36
C SER A 14 6.57 6.00 13.62
N GLY A 15 5.83 5.13 12.95
CA GLY A 15 4.43 4.85 13.25
C GLY A 15 4.39 3.57 14.08
N SER A 16 4.19 3.69 15.39
CA SER A 16 3.85 2.56 16.23
C SER A 16 2.62 1.85 15.63
N PRO A 17 2.68 0.52 15.39
CA PRO A 17 1.51 -0.22 15.00
C PRO A 17 0.56 -0.25 16.21
N SER A 18 -0.49 0.58 16.16
CA SER A 18 -1.57 0.51 17.14
C SER A 18 -2.21 -0.88 17.05
N GLU A 19 -2.17 -1.65 18.14
CA GLU A 19 -2.57 -3.06 18.23
C GLU A 19 -4.08 -3.29 17.98
N ASP A 20 -4.89 -2.23 17.97
CA ASP A 20 -6.36 -2.31 17.90
C ASP A 20 -6.97 -2.36 16.49
N GLU A 21 -6.17 -2.32 15.42
CA GLU A 21 -6.71 -2.41 14.06
C GLU A 21 -5.98 -3.47 13.23
N SER A 22 -6.64 -4.62 13.05
CA SER A 22 -6.19 -5.61 12.08
C SER A 22 -6.16 -4.98 10.69
N ARG A 23 -4.96 -4.86 10.12
CA ARG A 23 -4.78 -4.35 8.74
C ARG A 23 -5.19 -5.42 7.75
N LEU A 24 -6.14 -5.09 6.91
CA LEU A 24 -6.65 -5.94 5.84
C LEU A 24 -5.96 -5.56 4.52
N ILE A 25 -5.71 -6.58 3.70
CA ILE A 25 -5.23 -6.41 2.32
C ILE A 25 -6.30 -6.90 1.36
N THR A 26 -6.75 -6.03 0.47
CA THR A 26 -7.71 -6.33 -0.59
C THR A 26 -7.05 -6.19 -1.94
N VAL A 27 -7.24 -7.18 -2.82
CA VAL A 27 -6.78 -7.16 -4.20
C VAL A 27 -8.00 -7.12 -5.12
N GLY A 28 -8.01 -6.17 -6.06
CA GLY A 28 -9.14 -6.03 -6.98
C GLY A 28 -8.92 -4.97 -8.05
N TYR A 29 -9.87 -4.86 -8.97
CA TYR A 29 -9.79 -3.93 -10.07
C TYR A 29 -10.40 -2.57 -9.72
N SER A 30 -9.68 -1.50 -10.05
CA SER A 30 -10.26 -0.16 -10.10
C SER A 30 -11.25 -0.03 -11.26
N ALA A 31 -12.12 0.99 -11.23
CA ALA A 31 -13.06 1.29 -12.31
C ALA A 31 -12.41 1.49 -13.70
N ARG A 32 -11.10 1.77 -13.74
CA ARG A 32 -10.30 1.87 -14.98
C ARG A 32 -9.60 0.57 -15.38
N GLY A 33 -10.01 -0.58 -14.82
CA GLY A 33 -9.42 -1.89 -15.13
C GLY A 33 -7.99 -2.10 -14.61
N ARG A 34 -7.50 -1.26 -13.68
CA ARG A 34 -6.15 -1.47 -13.09
C ARG A 34 -6.26 -2.33 -11.84
N LEU A 35 -5.52 -3.44 -11.79
CA LEU A 35 -5.40 -4.25 -10.57
C LEU A 35 -4.65 -3.47 -9.48
N LEU A 36 -5.26 -3.37 -8.31
CA LEU A 36 -4.77 -2.66 -7.13
C LEU A 36 -4.58 -3.63 -5.97
N VAL A 37 -3.57 -3.34 -5.16
CA VAL A 37 -3.39 -3.89 -3.81
C VAL A 37 -3.67 -2.75 -2.84
N VAL A 38 -4.66 -2.94 -1.98
CA VAL A 38 -5.15 -1.93 -1.04
C VAL A 38 -4.96 -2.43 0.38
N CYS A 39 -4.26 -1.66 1.21
CA CYS A 39 -4.19 -1.86 2.63
C CYS A 39 -5.15 -0.91 3.33
N HIS A 40 -6.02 -1.45 4.16
CA HIS A 40 -7.03 -0.69 4.88
C HIS A 40 -7.30 -1.30 6.25
N VAL A 41 -8.05 -0.57 7.05
CA VAL A 41 -8.57 -1.00 8.35
C VAL A 41 -10.05 -0.67 8.39
N GLU A 42 -10.81 -1.57 9.02
CA GLU A 42 -12.24 -1.41 9.24
C GLU A 42 -12.47 -0.86 10.66
N ARG A 43 -13.12 0.30 10.74
CA ARG A 43 -13.51 0.99 11.97
C ARG A 43 -15.04 1.06 12.00
N GLY A 44 -15.67 -0.06 12.37
CA GLY A 44 -17.13 -0.16 12.40
C GLY A 44 -17.75 0.12 11.01
N PRO A 45 -18.56 1.18 10.84
CA PRO A 45 -19.19 1.50 9.55
C PRO A 45 -18.24 2.16 8.54
N ALA A 46 -17.00 2.51 8.94
CA ALA A 46 -16.06 3.23 8.10
C ALA A 46 -14.83 2.38 7.74
N THR A 47 -14.36 2.52 6.51
CA THR A 47 -13.08 1.96 6.06
C THR A 47 -12.06 3.07 5.93
N ARG A 48 -10.93 2.96 6.62
CA ARG A 48 -9.80 3.87 6.44
C ARG A 48 -8.79 3.25 5.50
N LEU A 49 -8.59 3.88 4.35
CA LEU A 49 -7.50 3.53 3.44
C LEU A 49 -6.16 3.95 4.05
N ILE A 50 -5.22 3.01 4.12
CA ILE A 50 -3.85 3.26 4.59
C ILE A 50 -2.94 3.45 3.38
N SER A 51 -3.01 2.52 2.43
CA SER A 51 -2.26 2.63 1.18
C SER A 51 -3.00 1.94 0.05
N ALA A 52 -2.84 2.46 -1.17
CA ALA A 52 -3.32 1.83 -2.38
C ALA A 52 -2.25 1.98 -3.44
N ARG A 53 -1.86 0.85 -4.04
CA ARG A 53 -0.88 0.85 -5.14
C ARG A 53 -1.35 -0.06 -6.26
N ARG A 54 -0.80 0.17 -7.45
CA ARG A 54 -0.96 -0.80 -8.55
C ARG A 54 -0.28 -2.11 -8.15
N ALA A 55 -0.94 -3.22 -8.49
CA ALA A 55 -0.32 -4.53 -8.39
C ALA A 55 0.90 -4.59 -9.32
N THR A 56 2.00 -5.13 -8.81
CA THR A 56 3.20 -5.43 -9.61
C THR A 56 2.91 -6.53 -10.62
N ALA A 57 3.75 -6.68 -11.64
CA ALA A 57 3.57 -7.74 -12.64
C ALA A 57 3.50 -9.13 -11.98
N ARG A 58 4.35 -9.40 -11.00
CA ARG A 58 4.38 -10.67 -10.24
C ARG A 58 3.10 -10.93 -9.45
N GLU A 59 2.49 -9.90 -8.89
CA GLU A 59 1.23 -10.02 -8.13
C GLU A 59 0.03 -10.24 -9.03
N ARG A 60 0.00 -9.61 -10.22
CA ARG A 60 -1.05 -9.86 -11.22
C ARG A 60 -1.10 -11.32 -11.62
N THR A 61 0.04 -11.91 -11.95
CA THR A 61 0.13 -13.33 -12.32
C THR A 61 -0.37 -14.27 -11.22
N ARG A 62 -0.28 -13.89 -9.94
CA ARG A 62 -0.78 -14.70 -8.81
C ARG A 62 -2.28 -14.54 -8.55
N HIS A 63 -2.88 -13.46 -9.04
CA HIS A 63 -4.31 -13.21 -8.91
C HIS A 63 -5.10 -13.78 -10.08
N GLU A 64 -4.48 -13.85 -11.26
CA GLU A 64 -5.08 -14.34 -12.52
C GLU A 64 -4.76 -15.82 -12.83
N GLY A 65 -3.95 -16.48 -12.00
CA GLY A 65 -3.65 -17.92 -12.11
C GLY A 65 -4.54 -18.75 -11.20
#